data_AF-A0A445G5U7-F1
#
_entry.id   AF-A0A445G5U7-F1
#
_cell.length_a   1.000
_cell.length_b   1.000
_cell.length_c   1.000
_cell.angle_alpha   90.00
_cell.angle_beta   90.00
_cell.angle_gamma   90.00
#
_symmetry.space_group_name_H-M   'P 1'
#
loop_
_entity.id
_entity.type
_entity.pdbx_description
1 polymer ?
#
loop_
_entity_poly.entity_id
_entity_poly.type
_entity_poly.pdbx_seq_one_letter_code
_entity_poly.pdbx_strand_id
1 'polypeptide(L)'
;MAFPFRASYPFFFCLILFCGDSLVNCTEFEVGSHDSWVVPKSKDDDLMYNQWASQNRFKVNDTLLFKYEKDSVMVVTEEEYEKCYTSLVG
;
A
#
# COMPACT_ATOMS: atom_id res chain seq x y z
N MET A 1 9.20 -56.43 -4.04
CA MET A 1 8.02 -56.09 -4.85
C MET A 1 8.04 -54.58 -5.03
N ALA A 2 8.47 -54.12 -6.21
CA ALA A 2 8.55 -52.69 -6.52
C ALA A 2 7.14 -52.20 -6.82
N PHE A 3 6.66 -51.22 -6.06
CA PHE A 3 5.44 -50.50 -6.40
C PHE A 3 5.76 -49.61 -7.61
N PRO A 4 5.15 -49.82 -8.80
CA PRO A 4 5.37 -48.91 -9.90
C PRO A 4 4.61 -47.62 -9.57
N PHE A 5 5.40 -46.60 -9.25
CA PHE A 5 4.99 -45.22 -9.12
C PHE A 5 4.47 -44.75 -10.49
N ARG A 6 3.18 -44.97 -10.76
CA ARG A 6 2.51 -44.41 -11.94
C ARG A 6 1.51 -43.37 -11.47
N ALA A 7 2.05 -42.28 -10.93
CA ALA A 7 1.30 -41.06 -10.74
C ALA A 7 0.69 -40.71 -12.11
N SER A 8 -0.64 -40.73 -12.19
CA SER A 8 -1.40 -40.46 -13.40
C SER A 8 -1.05 -39.04 -13.87
N TYR A 9 -0.32 -38.93 -14.98
CA TYR A 9 0.12 -37.68 -15.61
C TYR A 9 -0.98 -36.59 -15.71
N PRO A 10 -2.26 -36.91 -16.03
CA PRO A 10 -3.32 -35.89 -16.06
C PRO A 10 -3.75 -35.40 -14.67
N PHE A 11 -3.55 -36.17 -13.61
CA PHE A 11 -3.89 -35.75 -12.24
C PHE A 11 -2.89 -34.72 -11.70
N PHE A 12 -1.60 -34.93 -11.99
CA PHE A 12 -0.53 -33.98 -11.67
C PHE A 12 -0.65 -32.70 -12.51
N PHE A 13 -1.04 -32.81 -13.79
CA PHE A 13 -1.24 -31.67 -14.68
C PHE A 13 -2.43 -30.79 -14.26
N CYS A 14 -3.51 -31.40 -13.75
CA CYS A 14 -4.70 -30.68 -13.27
C CYS A 14 -4.43 -29.87 -11.99
N LEU A 15 -3.56 -30.37 -11.10
CA LEU A 15 -3.15 -29.67 -9.88
C LEU A 15 -2.29 -28.43 -10.16
N ILE A 16 -1.49 -28.43 -11.23
CA ILE A 16 -0.69 -27.28 -11.66
C ILE A 16 -1.60 -26.20 -12.27
N LEU A 17 -2.65 -26.57 -13.00
CA LEU A 17 -3.61 -25.63 -13.59
C LEU A 17 -4.53 -24.94 -12.57
N PHE A 18 -4.73 -25.54 -11.38
CA PHE A 18 -5.45 -24.93 -10.26
C PHE A 18 -4.55 -24.10 -9.33
N CYS A 19 -3.22 -24.19 -9.50
CA CYS A 19 -2.24 -23.53 -8.64
C CYS A 19 -1.45 -22.52 -9.45
N GLY A 20 -1.95 -21.28 -9.54
CA GLY A 20 -1.08 -20.16 -9.88
C GLY A 20 -1.73 -19.11 -10.73
N ASP A 21 -2.66 -18.37 -10.13
CA ASP A 21 -2.67 -16.93 -10.25
C ASP A 21 -3.17 -16.41 -8.90
N SER A 22 -2.26 -16.16 -7.97
CA SER A 22 -2.59 -15.27 -6.86
C SER A 22 -2.92 -13.92 -7.50
N LEU A 23 -4.20 -13.52 -7.51
CA LEU A 23 -4.60 -12.19 -7.95
C LEU A 23 -3.97 -11.18 -6.98
N VAL A 24 -2.76 -10.71 -7.30
CA VAL A 24 -2.11 -9.60 -6.61
C VAL A 24 -2.89 -8.37 -7.02
N ASN A 25 -3.72 -7.86 -6.12
CA ASN A 25 -4.43 -6.62 -6.32
C ASN A 25 -3.61 -5.48 -5.70
N CYS A 26 -2.99 -4.65 -6.52
CA CYS A 26 -2.35 -3.42 -6.11
C CYS A 26 -3.34 -2.26 -6.32
N THR A 27 -3.56 -1.47 -5.28
CA THR A 27 -4.46 -0.32 -5.31
C THR A 27 -3.64 0.96 -5.19
N GLU A 28 -3.94 1.94 -6.04
CA GLU A 28 -3.45 3.30 -5.88
C GLU A 28 -4.45 4.12 -5.09
N PHE A 29 -3.99 4.77 -4.02
CA PHE A 29 -4.81 5.60 -3.15
C PHE A 29 -4.44 7.08 -3.32
N GLU A 30 -5.41 7.91 -3.71
CA GLU A 30 -5.26 9.36 -3.71
C GLU A 30 -5.37 9.90 -2.28
N VAL A 31 -4.27 10.49 -1.78
CA VAL A 31 -4.17 10.97 -0.40
C VAL A 31 -5.11 12.15 -0.19
N GLY A 32 -5.93 12.09 0.85
CA GLY A 32 -6.95 13.10 1.15
C GLY A 32 -8.23 12.99 0.31
N SER A 33 -8.31 12.02 -0.61
CA SER A 33 -9.45 11.80 -1.52
C SER A 33 -9.81 13.04 -2.33
N HIS A 34 -10.80 13.83 -1.88
CA HIS A 34 -11.28 15.01 -2.60
C HIS A 34 -10.38 16.24 -2.37
N ASP A 35 -9.74 16.32 -1.19
CA ASP A 35 -9.00 17.52 -0.78
C ASP A 35 -7.54 17.52 -1.25
N SER A 36 -7.08 16.41 -1.87
CA SER A 36 -5.70 16.22 -2.32
C SER A 36 -4.68 16.42 -1.18
N TRP A 37 -3.39 16.57 -1.52
CA TRP A 37 -2.35 16.90 -0.54
C TRP A 37 -2.28 18.43 -0.36
N VAL A 38 -2.88 18.91 0.73
CA VAL A 38 -2.98 20.32 1.12
C VAL A 38 -2.73 20.53 2.61
N VAL A 39 -2.31 21.75 2.96
CA VAL A 39 -2.20 22.18 4.37
C VAL A 39 -3.61 22.33 4.96
N PRO A 40 -3.93 21.69 6.10
CA PRO A 40 -5.21 21.85 6.80
C PRO A 40 -5.49 23.33 7.10
N LYS A 41 -6.74 23.77 6.90
CA LYS A 41 -7.12 25.20 6.99
C LYS A 41 -7.35 25.65 8.43
N SER A 42 -7.66 24.72 9.32
CA SER A 42 -7.96 24.98 10.72
C SER A 42 -7.41 23.86 11.61
N LYS A 43 -7.27 24.13 12.92
CA LYS A 43 -6.85 23.11 13.90
C LYS A 43 -7.84 21.94 14.00
N ASP A 44 -9.11 22.19 13.67
CA ASP A 44 -10.12 21.15 13.68
C ASP A 44 -9.91 20.14 12.53
N ASP A 45 -9.18 20.55 11.48
CA ASP A 45 -8.82 19.73 10.32
C ASP A 45 -7.48 18.96 10.53
N ASP A 46 -6.81 19.11 11.67
CA ASP A 46 -5.50 18.47 11.94
C ASP A 46 -5.59 16.93 11.91
N LEU A 47 -6.80 16.36 12.10
CA LEU A 47 -7.06 14.92 12.06
C LEU A 47 -7.43 14.39 10.66
N MET A 48 -7.55 15.25 9.64
CA MET A 48 -8.06 14.90 8.31
C MET A 48 -7.33 13.70 7.70
N TYR A 49 -5.99 13.74 7.66
CA TYR A 49 -5.20 12.66 7.05
C TYR A 49 -5.20 11.38 7.89
N ASN A 50 -5.25 11.48 9.22
CA ASN A 50 -5.35 10.32 10.10
C ASN A 50 -6.70 9.62 9.94
N GLN A 51 -7.78 10.38 9.80
CA GLN A 51 -9.11 9.84 9.53
C GLN A 51 -9.14 9.17 8.14
N TRP A 52 -8.61 9.83 7.11
CA TRP A 52 -8.50 9.24 5.78
C TRP A 52 -7.70 7.93 5.80
N ALA A 53 -6.53 7.92 6.45
CA ALA A 53 -5.69 6.73 6.56
C ALA A 53 -6.41 5.58 7.29
N SER A 54 -7.18 5.88 8.34
CA SER A 54 -7.94 4.89 9.10
C SER A 54 -9.05 4.18 8.29
N GLN A 55 -9.53 4.82 7.22
CA GLN A 55 -10.56 4.28 6.34
C GLN A 55 -10.00 3.43 5.19
N ASN A 56 -8.68 3.48 4.98
CA ASN A 56 -8.00 2.76 3.91
C ASN A 56 -7.19 1.60 4.46
N ARG A 57 -7.16 0.48 3.72
CA ARG A 57 -6.37 -0.69 4.08
C ARG A 57 -5.22 -0.87 3.10
N PHE A 58 -4.04 -0.43 3.53
CA PHE A 58 -2.80 -0.55 2.76
C PHE A 58 -2.23 -1.98 2.81
N LYS A 59 -1.81 -2.48 1.65
CA LYS A 59 -1.12 -3.76 1.48
C LYS A 59 0.23 -3.52 0.80
N VAL A 60 1.11 -4.52 0.91
CA VAL A 60 2.37 -4.52 0.16
C VAL A 60 2.06 -4.41 -1.34
N ASN A 61 2.79 -3.53 -2.03
CA ASN A 61 2.65 -3.15 -3.44
C ASN A 61 1.50 -2.17 -3.78
N ASP A 62 0.72 -1.71 -2.79
CA ASP A 62 -0.14 -0.54 -3.00
C ASP A 62 0.70 0.74 -3.13
N THR A 63 0.13 1.76 -3.76
CA THR A 63 0.78 3.05 -3.98
C THR A 63 -0.05 4.19 -3.40
N LEU A 64 0.63 5.27 -2.98
CA LEU A 64 0.01 6.51 -2.53
C LEU A 64 0.27 7.60 -3.57
N LEU A 65 -0.79 8.19 -4.11
CA LEU A 65 -0.72 9.30 -5.05
C LEU A 65 -0.95 10.61 -4.28
N PHE A 66 0.10 11.43 -4.20
CA PHE A 66 0.04 12.77 -3.66
C PHE A 66 -0.09 13.78 -4.79
N LYS A 67 -1.22 14.48 -4.87
CA LYS A 67 -1.43 15.59 -5.82
C LYS A 67 -1.32 16.91 -5.08
N TYR A 68 -0.44 17.79 -5.53
CA TYR A 68 -0.22 19.11 -4.95
C TYR A 68 0.40 20.07 -6.00
N GLU A 69 0.20 21.38 -5.83
CA GLU A 69 0.79 22.38 -6.73
C GLU A 69 2.19 22.83 -6.29
N LYS A 70 2.34 23.30 -5.05
CA LYS A 70 3.58 23.85 -4.49
C LYS A 70 3.82 23.31 -3.10
N ASP A 71 4.29 22.07 -3.04
CA ASP A 71 4.62 21.40 -1.81
C ASP A 71 5.68 20.30 -2.06
N SER A 72 5.99 19.52 -1.03
CA SER A 72 6.85 18.36 -1.10
C SER A 72 6.28 17.23 -0.22
N VAL A 73 6.69 16.00 -0.53
CA VAL A 73 6.38 14.83 0.27
C VAL A 73 7.69 14.20 0.71
N MET A 74 7.79 13.88 2.00
CA MET A 74 8.97 13.25 2.60
C MET A 74 8.57 12.03 3.41
N VAL A 75 9.37 10.97 3.30
CA VAL A 75 9.28 9.82 4.18
C VAL A 75 10.16 10.11 5.39
N VAL A 76 9.56 10.03 6.58
CA VAL A 76 10.21 10.39 7.84
C VAL A 76 10.10 9.25 8.84
N THR A 77 10.94 9.29 9.86
CA THR A 77 10.81 8.42 11.04
C THR A 77 9.65 8.88 11.93
N GLU A 78 9.23 8.03 12.88
CA GLU A 78 8.18 8.37 13.85
C GLU A 78 8.55 9.62 14.68
N GLU A 79 9.80 9.72 15.14
CA GLU A 79 10.27 10.87 15.93
C GLU A 79 10.23 12.18 15.13
N GLU A 80 10.63 12.15 13.86
CA GLU A 80 10.58 13.29 12.94
C GLU A 80 9.14 13.73 12.67
N TYR A 81 8.23 12.76 12.48
CA TYR A 81 6.80 13.03 12.31
C TYR A 81 6.20 13.73 13.55
N GLU A 82 6.43 13.19 14.75
CA GLU A 82 5.86 13.75 16.00
C GLU A 82 6.34 15.16 16.30
N LYS A 83 7.60 15.46 15.98
CA LYS A 83 8.22 16.77 16.26
C LYS A 83 8.13 17.74 15.09
N CYS A 84 7.61 17.30 13.94
CA CYS A 84 7.53 18.08 12.69
C CYS A 84 8.87 18.74 12.33
N TYR A 85 9.97 17.97 12.43
CA TYR A 85 11.26 18.39 11.90
C TYR A 85 11.68 17.42 10.82
N THR A 86 12.37 17.97 9.82
CA THR A 86 12.99 17.18 8.78
C THR A 86 14.48 17.24 9.05
N SER A 87 15.13 16.09 9.19
CA SER A 87 16.58 16.05 9.11
C SER A 87 16.94 16.56 7.72
N LEU A 88 17.57 17.74 7.63
CA LEU A 88 18.14 18.23 6.38
C LEU A 88 19.19 17.21 5.94
N VAL A 89 18.80 16.28 5.06
CA VAL A 89 19.77 15.51 4.28
C VAL A 89 20.27 16.48 3.21
N GLY A 90 21.34 17.20 3.55
CA GLY A 90 22.17 17.91 2.57
C GLY A 90 22.97 16.93 1.73
#